data_AF-A0A3M2SBA5-F1
#
_entry.id   AF-A0A3M2SBA5-F1
#
_cell.length_a   1.000
_cell.length_b   1.000
_cell.length_c   1.000
_cell.angle_alpha   90.00
_cell.angle_beta   90.00
_cell.angle_gamma   90.00
#
_symmetry.space_group_name_H-M   'P 1'
#
loop_
_entity.id
_entity.type
_entity.pdbx_description
1 polymer ?
#
loop_
_entity_poly.entity_id
_entity_poly.type
_entity_poly.pdbx_seq_one_letter_code
_entity_poly.pdbx_strand_id
1 'polypeptide(L)'
;MSEVWQICRKDFGGGSLAGDHIKLNLRLQHRNVQRALKLTRLGNLDKGQREVLDQVMRPHRAGIQSHSTIMGAIRCEYVGYPKIAQGRFLLLSVWTYDERNKPISRENLGELWICRHQYFDGYRVAIRSALETALQHPRTAVDGFCPDCPVDFSVKFSPKRTTVHAWHDFGPEGTPLDPAWRVHFIGGLNYHRDLTIGHAEGSVRGMYESSK
;
A
#
# COMPACT_ATOMS: atom_id res chain seq x y z
N MET A 1 -10.95 -17.26 -22.06
CA MET A 1 -10.26 -16.07 -22.59
C MET A 1 -10.61 -14.92 -21.66
N SER A 2 -9.70 -14.60 -20.74
CA SER A 2 -9.91 -13.65 -19.65
C SER A 2 -9.74 -12.22 -20.15
N GLU A 3 -10.82 -11.45 -20.17
CA GLU A 3 -10.75 -10.00 -20.24
C GLU A 3 -10.05 -9.47 -18.98
N VAL A 4 -8.75 -9.25 -19.12
CA VAL A 4 -7.93 -8.56 -18.12
C VAL A 4 -8.36 -7.10 -18.14
N TRP A 5 -9.15 -6.73 -17.14
CA TRP A 5 -9.63 -5.36 -16.88
C TRP A 5 -8.61 -4.28 -17.27
N GLN A 6 -8.95 -3.46 -18.27
CA GLN A 6 -8.33 -2.16 -18.47
C GLN A 6 -8.80 -1.21 -17.37
N ILE A 7 -7.97 -1.03 -16.33
CA ILE A 7 -8.16 0.02 -15.33
C ILE A 7 -7.42 1.26 -15.83
N CYS A 8 -8.18 2.18 -16.44
CA CYS A 8 -7.81 3.52 -16.93
C CYS A 8 -6.54 3.64 -17.79
N ARG A 9 -6.75 3.83 -19.09
CA ARG A 9 -5.78 4.41 -20.04
C ARG A 9 -5.33 5.79 -19.51
N LYS A 10 -4.04 6.12 -19.72
CA LYS A 10 -3.46 7.43 -19.46
C LYS A 10 -4.32 8.50 -20.11
N ASP A 11 -5.01 9.29 -19.29
CA ASP A 11 -5.37 10.67 -19.57
C ASP A 11 -5.29 11.43 -18.25
N PHE A 12 -4.74 12.63 -18.31
CA PHE A 12 -4.38 13.49 -17.19
C PHE A 12 -5.49 13.59 -16.13
N GLY A 13 -5.12 13.47 -14.85
CA GLY A 13 -6.03 13.70 -13.70
C GLY A 13 -6.20 12.51 -12.75
N GLY A 14 -5.42 11.45 -12.94
CA GLY A 14 -5.58 10.23 -12.18
C GLY A 14 -4.52 9.97 -11.10
N GLY A 15 -4.70 10.46 -9.87
CA GLY A 15 -3.78 10.14 -8.75
C GLY A 15 -3.64 8.64 -8.43
N SER A 16 -2.41 8.18 -8.25
CA SER A 16 -1.98 6.79 -8.04
C SER A 16 -1.39 6.63 -6.64
N LEU A 17 -1.80 5.63 -5.85
CA LEU A 17 -1.24 5.38 -4.50
C LEU A 17 0.22 4.92 -4.53
N ALA A 18 0.72 4.59 -5.71
CA ALA A 18 2.10 4.33 -5.98
C ALA A 18 2.59 5.40 -6.95
N GLY A 19 3.66 6.11 -6.58
CA GLY A 19 4.23 7.18 -7.41
C GLY A 19 4.38 6.78 -8.88
N ASP A 20 4.43 7.78 -9.76
CA ASP A 20 4.36 7.66 -11.23
C ASP A 20 5.41 6.73 -11.88
N HIS A 21 6.31 6.15 -11.10
CA HIS A 21 7.35 5.20 -11.51
C HIS A 21 6.96 3.73 -11.35
N ILE A 22 5.84 3.40 -10.70
CA ILE A 22 5.39 2.02 -10.55
C ILE A 22 4.32 1.74 -11.61
N LYS A 23 4.61 0.86 -12.59
CA LYS A 23 3.60 0.26 -13.48
C LYS A 23 2.68 -0.70 -12.70
N LEU A 24 1.99 -0.20 -11.68
CA LEU A 24 0.93 -0.89 -11.01
C LEU A 24 -0.33 -0.78 -11.87
N ASN A 25 -0.74 -1.89 -12.48
CA ASN A 25 -2.08 -2.03 -13.04
C ASN A 25 -3.17 -2.05 -11.94
N LEU A 26 -2.78 -1.87 -10.66
CA LEU A 26 -3.69 -1.80 -9.53
C LEU A 26 -3.76 -0.36 -9.00
N ARG A 27 -4.73 0.38 -9.52
CA ARG A 27 -5.12 1.68 -8.97
C ARG A 27 -6.32 1.47 -8.06
N LEU A 28 -6.09 1.36 -6.75
CA LEU A 28 -7.18 1.35 -5.78
C LEU A 28 -7.86 2.73 -5.83
N GLN A 29 -9.15 2.72 -6.14
CA GLN A 29 -9.95 3.93 -6.25
C GLN A 29 -11.08 3.91 -5.23
N HIS A 30 -11.55 5.08 -4.86
CA HIS A 30 -12.64 5.24 -3.89
C HIS A 30 -13.85 4.37 -4.22
N ARG A 31 -14.22 4.31 -5.50
CA ARG A 31 -15.34 3.47 -5.96
C ARG A 31 -15.15 1.98 -5.67
N ASN A 32 -13.92 1.48 -5.65
CA ASN A 32 -13.62 0.08 -5.34
C ASN A 32 -13.82 -0.17 -3.85
N VAL A 33 -13.30 0.72 -3.00
CA VAL A 33 -13.49 0.69 -1.53
C VAL A 33 -14.98 0.73 -1.18
N GLN A 34 -15.70 1.72 -1.70
CA GLN A 34 -17.14 1.87 -1.44
C GLN A 34 -17.95 0.69 -1.95
N ARG A 35 -17.60 0.14 -3.11
CA ARG A 35 -18.27 -1.03 -3.66
C ARG A 35 -18.04 -2.26 -2.78
N ALA A 36 -16.81 -2.50 -2.32
CA ALA A 36 -16.52 -3.60 -1.42
C ALA A 36 -17.31 -3.49 -0.12
N LEU A 37 -17.28 -2.32 0.54
CA LEU A 37 -18.00 -2.07 1.78
C LEU A 37 -19.51 -2.28 1.64
N LYS A 38 -20.12 -1.70 0.60
CA LYS A 38 -21.56 -1.81 0.35
C LYS A 38 -21.99 -3.25 0.07
N LEU A 39 -21.23 -3.97 -0.75
CA LEU A 39 -21.54 -5.37 -1.07
C LEU A 39 -21.36 -6.27 0.17
N THR A 40 -20.31 -6.06 0.96
CA THR A 40 -20.13 -6.76 2.23
C THR A 40 -21.27 -6.50 3.20
N ARG A 41 -21.75 -5.26 3.31
CA ARG A 41 -22.89 -4.91 4.17
C ARG A 41 -24.21 -5.50 3.69
N LEU A 42 -24.42 -5.60 2.39
CA LEU A 42 -25.67 -6.11 1.80
C LEU A 42 -25.90 -7.60 2.16
N GLY A 43 -24.85 -8.42 2.18
CA GLY A 43 -24.87 -9.80 2.67
C GLY A 43 -25.62 -10.82 1.79
N ASN A 44 -26.77 -10.47 1.21
CA ASN A 44 -27.57 -11.32 0.32
C ASN A 44 -27.22 -11.11 -1.16
N LEU A 45 -25.93 -11.27 -1.48
CA LEU A 45 -25.42 -10.98 -2.82
C LEU A 45 -25.88 -11.98 -3.89
N ASP A 46 -26.31 -11.46 -5.03
CA ASP A 46 -26.44 -12.26 -6.25
C ASP A 46 -25.07 -12.73 -6.77
N LYS A 47 -25.07 -13.62 -7.76
CA LYS A 47 -23.84 -14.20 -8.32
C LYS A 47 -22.88 -13.13 -8.86
N GLY A 48 -23.39 -12.15 -9.60
CA GLY A 48 -22.55 -11.10 -10.20
C GLY A 48 -21.99 -10.14 -9.15
N GLN A 49 -22.81 -9.78 -8.16
CA GLN A 49 -22.38 -9.00 -7.00
C GLN A 49 -21.29 -9.69 -6.20
N ARG A 50 -21.42 -11.00 -5.98
CA ARG A 50 -20.41 -11.82 -5.32
C ARG A 50 -19.10 -11.87 -6.10
N GLU A 51 -19.16 -12.13 -7.40
CA GLU A 51 -17.97 -12.13 -8.27
C GLU A 51 -17.24 -10.77 -8.25
N VAL A 52 -17.98 -9.68 -8.24
CA VAL A 52 -17.42 -8.32 -8.14
C VAL A 52 -16.75 -8.10 -6.78
N LEU A 53 -17.38 -8.51 -5.68
CA LEU A 53 -16.79 -8.40 -4.35
C LEU A 53 -15.51 -9.25 -4.26
N ASP A 54 -15.56 -10.51 -4.69
CA ASP A 54 -14.41 -11.42 -4.70
C ASP A 54 -13.26 -10.84 -5.52
N GLN A 55 -13.57 -10.20 -6.65
CA GLN A 55 -12.55 -9.55 -7.46
C GLN A 55 -11.89 -8.35 -6.77
N VAL A 56 -12.64 -7.53 -6.03
CA VAL A 56 -12.07 -6.39 -5.31
C VAL A 56 -11.23 -6.88 -4.12
N MET A 57 -11.71 -7.92 -3.43
CA MET A 57 -11.12 -8.43 -2.19
C MET A 57 -9.96 -9.41 -2.41
N ARG A 58 -9.79 -9.97 -3.62
CA ARG A 58 -8.68 -10.90 -3.90
C ARG A 58 -7.32 -10.21 -3.71
N PRO A 59 -6.27 -10.95 -3.30
CA PRO A 59 -4.92 -10.41 -3.29
C PRO A 59 -4.47 -9.95 -4.68
N HIS A 60 -3.88 -8.77 -4.75
CA HIS A 60 -3.44 -8.16 -6.00
C HIS A 60 -1.93 -8.12 -6.08
N ARG A 61 -1.34 -8.67 -7.15
CA ARG A 61 0.11 -8.79 -7.34
C ARG A 61 0.62 -7.85 -8.42
N ALA A 62 1.81 -7.32 -8.22
CA ALA A 62 2.53 -6.57 -9.26
C ALA A 62 4.04 -6.75 -9.13
N GLY A 63 4.73 -6.75 -10.26
CA GLY A 63 6.19 -6.58 -10.29
C GLY A 63 6.52 -5.09 -10.25
N ILE A 64 7.46 -4.69 -9.40
CA ILE A 64 7.91 -3.30 -9.33
C ILE A 64 9.15 -3.14 -10.21
N GLN A 65 9.10 -2.15 -11.10
CA GLN A 65 10.19 -1.79 -11.99
C GLN A 65 10.91 -0.54 -11.43
N SER A 66 11.95 -0.74 -10.64
CA SER A 66 12.98 0.27 -10.33
C SER A 66 14.23 0.06 -11.19
N HIS A 67 15.12 1.06 -11.26
CA HIS A 67 16.41 0.93 -11.95
C HIS A 67 17.17 -0.34 -11.54
N SER A 68 17.28 -0.62 -10.24
CA SER A 68 17.95 -1.82 -9.71
C SER A 68 17.28 -3.12 -10.14
N THR A 69 15.95 -3.14 -10.25
CA THR A 69 15.22 -4.33 -10.74
C THR A 69 15.34 -4.49 -12.25
N ILE A 70 15.39 -3.40 -13.01
CA ILE A 70 15.61 -3.40 -14.46
C ILE A 70 17.02 -3.89 -14.78
N MET A 71 18.01 -3.44 -14.01
CA MET A 71 19.40 -3.90 -14.10
C MET A 71 19.62 -5.29 -13.50
N GLY A 72 18.57 -5.94 -12.97
CA GLY A 72 18.63 -7.30 -12.43
C GLY A 72 19.45 -7.44 -11.14
N ALA A 73 19.77 -6.35 -10.45
CA ALA A 73 20.52 -6.39 -9.19
C ALA A 73 19.70 -7.08 -8.09
N ILE A 74 18.42 -6.73 -8.01
CA ILE A 74 17.44 -7.29 -7.08
C ILE A 74 16.10 -7.53 -7.79
N ARG A 75 15.20 -8.32 -7.21
CA ARG A 75 13.81 -8.44 -7.65
C ARG A 75 12.90 -7.81 -6.60
N CYS A 76 11.89 -7.07 -7.03
CA CYS A 76 10.84 -6.57 -6.14
C CYS A 76 9.46 -7.07 -6.56
N GLU A 77 8.78 -7.77 -5.66
CA GLU A 77 7.38 -8.17 -5.80
C GLU A 77 6.51 -7.37 -4.83
N TYR A 78 5.37 -6.92 -5.32
CA TYR A 78 4.32 -6.30 -4.53
C TYR A 78 3.11 -7.22 -4.44
N VAL A 79 2.53 -7.33 -3.24
CA VAL A 79 1.22 -7.94 -3.03
C VAL A 79 0.37 -7.07 -2.09
N GLY A 80 -0.82 -6.72 -2.52
CA GLY A 80 -1.84 -6.07 -1.69
C GLY A 80 -2.89 -7.07 -1.25
N TYR A 81 -3.21 -7.11 0.05
CA TYR A 81 -4.23 -7.97 0.65
C TYR A 81 -5.35 -7.10 1.23
N PRO A 82 -6.46 -6.91 0.49
CA PRO A 82 -7.63 -6.20 1.00
C PRO A 82 -8.31 -6.97 2.12
N LYS A 83 -8.85 -6.25 3.11
CA LYS A 83 -9.68 -6.81 4.17
C LYS A 83 -10.77 -5.82 4.55
N ILE A 84 -11.95 -6.30 4.94
CA ILE A 84 -12.95 -5.45 5.58
C ILE A 84 -13.06 -5.88 7.04
N ALA A 85 -12.92 -4.91 7.94
CA ALA A 85 -12.92 -5.11 9.38
C ALA A 85 -13.67 -3.96 10.04
N GLN A 86 -14.63 -4.27 10.93
CA GLN A 86 -15.37 -3.25 11.68
C GLN A 86 -16.00 -2.17 10.79
N GLY A 87 -16.49 -2.55 9.60
CA GLY A 87 -17.08 -1.63 8.63
C GLY A 87 -16.08 -0.72 7.91
N ARG A 88 -14.77 -1.01 7.99
CA ARG A 88 -13.68 -0.24 7.38
C ARG A 88 -12.95 -1.09 6.35
N PHE A 89 -12.46 -0.43 5.29
CA PHE A 89 -11.65 -1.09 4.27
C PHE A 89 -10.17 -0.95 4.61
N LEU A 90 -9.51 -2.07 4.83
CA LEU A 90 -8.10 -2.16 5.16
C LEU A 90 -7.30 -2.78 4.02
N LEU A 91 -6.02 -2.43 3.92
CA LEU A 91 -5.09 -3.02 2.96
C LEU A 91 -3.75 -3.28 3.61
N LEU A 92 -3.31 -4.54 3.60
CA LEU A 92 -1.91 -4.87 3.82
C LEU A 92 -1.17 -4.85 2.48
N SER A 93 -0.25 -3.91 2.32
CA SER A 93 0.69 -3.83 1.22
C SER A 93 2.01 -4.48 1.62
N VAL A 94 2.49 -5.42 0.81
CA VAL A 94 3.71 -6.19 1.06
C VAL A 94 4.67 -5.99 -0.10
N TRP A 95 5.85 -5.47 0.19
CA TRP A 95 6.97 -5.40 -0.75
C TRP A 95 8.01 -6.43 -0.36
N THR A 96 8.30 -7.37 -1.24
CA THR A 96 9.35 -8.37 -1.07
C THR A 96 10.47 -8.09 -2.04
N TYR A 97 11.63 -7.75 -1.50
CA TYR A 97 12.87 -7.60 -2.23
C TYR A 97 13.69 -8.87 -2.05
N ASP A 98 14.05 -9.51 -3.15
CA ASP A 98 14.93 -10.67 -3.19
C ASP A 98 16.24 -10.32 -3.88
N GLU A 99 17.35 -10.75 -3.28
CA GLU A 99 18.67 -10.71 -3.91
C GLU A 99 18.66 -11.47 -5.24
N ARG A 100 19.34 -10.90 -6.22
CA ARG A 100 19.65 -11.57 -7.49
C ARG A 100 21.16 -11.57 -7.70
N ASN A 101 21.66 -10.54 -8.36
CA ASN A 101 23.07 -10.41 -8.71
C ASN A 101 23.87 -9.60 -7.69
N LYS A 102 23.20 -8.87 -6.79
CA LYS A 102 23.83 -8.07 -5.74
C LYS A 102 23.05 -8.19 -4.42
N PRO A 103 23.73 -8.19 -3.27
CA PRO A 103 23.07 -8.13 -1.98
C PRO A 103 22.19 -6.90 -1.88
N ILE A 104 21.05 -7.03 -1.22
CA ILE A 104 20.13 -5.91 -0.97
C ILE A 104 20.83 -4.88 -0.09
N SER A 105 20.76 -3.61 -0.50
CA SER A 105 21.32 -2.46 0.21
C SER A 105 20.37 -1.28 0.11
N ARG A 106 20.61 -0.23 0.89
CA ARG A 106 19.79 1.00 0.84
C ARG A 106 19.72 1.56 -0.57
N GLU A 107 20.85 1.58 -1.27
CA GLU A 107 21.02 2.19 -2.58
C GLU A 107 20.23 1.43 -3.66
N ASN A 108 20.15 0.09 -3.55
CA ASN A 108 19.50 -0.71 -4.58
C ASN A 108 18.00 -0.97 -4.32
N LEU A 109 17.50 -0.76 -3.10
CA LEU A 109 16.06 -0.79 -2.80
C LEU A 109 15.27 0.25 -3.62
N GLY A 110 15.90 1.36 -3.96
CA GLY A 110 15.31 2.46 -4.73
C GLY A 110 14.23 3.22 -3.95
N GLU A 111 13.41 3.96 -4.68
CA GLU A 111 12.30 4.71 -4.09
C GLU A 111 11.15 3.76 -3.69
N LEU A 112 10.84 3.72 -2.40
CA LEU A 112 9.62 3.10 -1.88
C LEU A 112 8.76 4.17 -1.23
N TRP A 113 7.48 4.21 -1.60
CA TRP A 113 6.44 5.01 -0.98
C TRP A 113 5.43 4.06 -0.37
N ILE A 114 5.26 4.10 0.95
CA ILE A 114 4.20 3.36 1.62
C ILE A 114 2.95 4.22 1.80
N CYS A 115 3.10 5.54 1.87
CA CYS A 115 2.01 6.50 1.74
C CYS A 115 2.57 7.84 1.22
N ARG A 116 1.72 8.83 1.02
CA ARG A 116 2.14 10.17 0.56
C ARG A 116 3.09 10.90 1.54
N HIS A 117 3.08 10.49 2.81
CA HIS A 117 3.87 11.11 3.88
C HIS A 117 5.15 10.31 4.22
N GLN A 118 5.26 9.06 3.74
CA GLN A 118 6.32 8.13 4.13
C GLN A 118 6.94 7.48 2.89
N TYR A 119 8.18 7.88 2.59
CA TYR A 119 8.98 7.32 1.51
C TYR A 119 10.48 7.30 1.86
N PHE A 120 11.26 6.38 1.30
CA PHE A 120 12.67 6.17 1.75
C PHE A 120 13.59 7.39 1.61
N ASP A 121 13.37 8.24 0.61
CA ASP A 121 14.22 9.41 0.36
C ASP A 121 13.68 10.71 1.01
N GLY A 122 12.61 10.61 1.81
CA GLY A 122 12.01 11.76 2.48
C GLY A 122 12.83 12.24 3.68
N TYR A 123 12.84 13.54 3.93
CA TYR A 123 13.44 14.11 5.13
C TYR A 123 12.50 13.94 6.33
N ARG A 124 13.00 13.40 7.45
CA ARG A 124 12.26 13.19 8.72
C ARG A 124 11.02 12.29 8.63
N VAL A 125 11.06 11.30 7.75
CA VAL A 125 10.00 10.28 7.62
C VAL A 125 10.38 9.03 8.41
N ALA A 126 9.43 8.49 9.18
CA ALA A 126 9.61 7.34 10.06
C ALA A 126 10.07 6.08 9.31
N ILE A 127 9.59 5.87 8.08
CA ILE A 127 9.95 4.69 7.28
C ILE A 127 11.45 4.63 6.94
N ARG A 128 12.08 5.79 6.72
CA ARG A 128 13.52 5.87 6.44
C ARG A 128 14.32 5.52 7.68
N SER A 129 13.95 6.07 8.83
CA SER A 129 14.59 5.75 10.11
C SER A 129 14.44 4.26 10.46
N ALA A 130 13.26 3.68 10.23
CA ALA A 130 13.05 2.25 10.44
C ALA A 130 13.93 1.38 9.53
N LEU A 131 14.11 1.76 8.26
CA LEU A 131 15.04 1.09 7.35
C LEU A 131 16.49 1.19 7.86
N GLU A 132 16.93 2.38 8.28
CA GLU A 132 18.28 2.60 8.83
C GLU A 132 18.52 1.75 10.09
N THR A 133 17.54 1.67 10.99
CA THR A 133 17.62 0.79 12.17
C THR A 133 17.63 -0.69 11.77
N ALA A 134 16.83 -1.11 10.79
CA ALA A 134 16.78 -2.49 10.32
C ALA A 134 18.08 -2.91 9.61
N LEU A 135 18.76 -1.98 8.94
CA LEU A 135 20.10 -2.20 8.36
C LEU A 135 21.14 -2.48 9.44
N GLN A 136 21.05 -1.79 10.58
CA GLN A 136 21.93 -2.02 11.74
C GLN A 136 21.60 -3.31 12.51
N HIS A 137 20.34 -3.77 12.44
CA HIS A 137 19.86 -4.98 13.14
C HIS A 137 19.23 -5.98 12.17
N PRO A 138 20.01 -6.59 11.24
CA PRO A 138 19.46 -7.49 10.24
C PRO A 138 18.63 -8.63 10.83
N ARG A 139 17.57 -9.02 10.13
CA ARG A 139 16.58 -10.04 10.49
C ARG A 139 15.64 -9.67 11.64
N THR A 140 15.82 -8.53 12.28
CA THR A 140 14.86 -7.98 13.24
C THR A 140 13.88 -7.07 12.49
N ALA A 141 12.59 -7.22 12.78
CA ALA A 141 11.58 -6.32 12.26
C ALA A 141 11.60 -5.01 13.07
N VAL A 142 11.61 -3.89 12.36
CA VAL A 142 11.49 -2.56 12.97
C VAL A 142 10.14 -1.99 12.57
N ASP A 143 9.33 -1.71 13.57
CA ASP A 143 7.99 -1.18 13.40
C ASP A 143 7.98 0.34 13.43
N GLY A 144 6.94 0.91 12.84
CA GLY A 144 6.66 2.33 12.92
C GLY A 144 5.29 2.65 12.35
N PHE A 145 4.95 3.93 12.35
CA PHE A 145 3.67 4.41 11.85
C PHE A 145 3.80 5.81 11.23
N CYS A 146 2.77 6.23 10.50
CA CYS A 146 2.69 7.59 9.98
C CYS A 146 1.90 8.48 10.94
N PRO A 147 2.44 9.63 11.40
CA PRO A 147 1.68 10.54 12.27
C PRO A 147 0.53 11.25 11.54
N ASP A 148 0.59 11.31 10.21
CA ASP A 148 -0.29 12.12 9.36
C ASP A 148 -1.39 11.31 8.67
N CYS A 149 -1.30 9.98 8.63
CA CYS A 149 -2.32 9.15 8.01
C CYS A 149 -2.39 7.78 8.70
N PRO A 150 -3.53 7.08 8.62
CA PRO A 150 -3.72 5.82 9.32
C PRO A 150 -2.98 4.69 8.59
N VAL A 151 -1.66 4.66 8.80
CA VAL A 151 -0.73 3.69 8.23
C VAL A 151 0.27 3.26 9.29
N ASP A 152 0.19 1.98 9.66
CA ASP A 152 1.27 1.28 10.36
C ASP A 152 2.19 0.61 9.34
N PHE A 153 3.45 0.39 9.70
CA PHE A 153 4.38 -0.34 8.84
C PHE A 153 5.43 -1.13 9.63
N SER A 154 6.08 -2.06 8.94
CA SER A 154 7.18 -2.87 9.47
C SER A 154 8.23 -3.06 8.39
N VAL A 155 9.51 -2.89 8.75
CA VAL A 155 10.64 -3.13 7.87
C VAL A 155 11.48 -4.26 8.46
N LYS A 156 11.66 -5.33 7.70
CA LYS A 156 12.58 -6.41 8.05
C LYS A 156 13.64 -6.53 6.97
N PHE A 157 14.86 -6.15 7.32
CA PHE A 157 15.99 -6.14 6.40
C PHE A 157 16.83 -7.41 6.51
N SER A 158 17.26 -7.92 5.37
CA SER A 158 18.48 -8.74 5.27
C SER A 158 19.09 -8.58 3.87
N PRO A 159 20.41 -8.82 3.71
CA PRO A 159 21.05 -8.73 2.41
C PRO A 159 20.48 -9.71 1.35
N LYS A 160 19.85 -10.82 1.78
CA LYS A 160 19.26 -11.82 0.88
C LYS A 160 17.79 -11.54 0.55
N ARG A 161 17.05 -11.08 1.55
CA ARG A 161 15.61 -10.82 1.46
C ARG A 161 15.22 -9.70 2.39
N THR A 162 14.59 -8.66 1.87
CA THR A 162 14.04 -7.55 2.63
C THR A 162 12.54 -7.47 2.39
N THR A 163 11.77 -7.31 3.46
CA THR A 163 10.32 -7.17 3.36
C THR A 163 9.87 -5.88 4.02
N VAL A 164 8.98 -5.16 3.36
CA VAL A 164 8.27 -4.03 3.94
C VAL A 164 6.78 -4.37 3.96
N HIS A 165 6.16 -4.21 5.12
CA HIS A 165 4.72 -4.31 5.30
C HIS A 165 4.17 -2.92 5.61
N ALA A 166 3.04 -2.56 5.00
CA ALA A 166 2.29 -1.37 5.37
C ALA A 166 0.79 -1.71 5.46
N TRP A 167 0.19 -1.43 6.61
CA TRP A 167 -1.23 -1.61 6.88
C TRP A 167 -1.92 -0.27 6.76
N HIS A 168 -2.86 -0.17 5.83
CA HIS A 168 -3.61 1.05 5.56
C HIS A 168 -5.05 0.89 6.02
N ASP A 169 -5.60 1.97 6.55
CA ASP A 169 -7.03 2.11 6.80
C ASP A 169 -7.62 3.17 5.86
N PHE A 170 -8.40 2.73 4.88
CA PHE A 170 -9.06 3.61 3.91
C PHE A 170 -10.42 4.14 4.39
N GLY A 171 -10.79 3.85 5.63
CA GLY A 171 -12.01 4.34 6.24
C GLY A 171 -13.27 3.52 5.94
N PRO A 172 -14.42 4.00 6.43
CA PRO A 172 -15.72 3.35 6.28
C PRO A 172 -16.41 3.73 4.97
N GLU A 173 -17.70 3.36 4.85
CA GLU A 173 -18.55 3.87 3.76
C GLU A 173 -18.63 5.41 3.84
N GLY A 174 -18.47 6.09 2.71
CA GLY A 174 -18.29 7.53 2.70
C GLY A 174 -18.22 8.16 1.31
N THR A 175 -18.04 9.47 1.31
CA THR A 175 -17.85 10.30 0.11
C THR A 175 -16.37 10.26 -0.33
N PRO A 176 -16.05 10.41 -1.63
CA PRO A 176 -14.65 10.56 -2.07
C PRO A 176 -13.97 11.80 -1.47
N LEU A 177 -14.73 12.70 -0.85
CA LEU A 177 -14.22 13.86 -0.13
C LEU A 177 -13.85 13.55 1.34
N ASP A 178 -14.12 12.34 1.82
CA ASP A 178 -13.85 11.93 3.20
C ASP A 178 -12.34 12.01 3.50
N PRO A 179 -11.93 12.70 4.57
CA PRO A 179 -10.54 12.78 4.98
C PRO A 179 -9.84 11.42 5.12
N ALA A 180 -10.52 10.40 5.65
CA ALA A 180 -9.97 9.06 5.84
C ALA A 180 -9.58 8.39 4.52
N TRP A 181 -10.26 8.74 3.42
CA TRP A 181 -9.89 8.31 2.08
C TRP A 181 -8.81 9.23 1.47
N ARG A 182 -9.03 10.54 1.51
CA ARG A 182 -8.20 11.53 0.81
C ARG A 182 -6.77 11.59 1.30
N VAL A 183 -6.54 11.32 2.58
CA VAL A 183 -5.22 11.32 3.20
C VAL A 183 -4.25 10.34 2.51
N HIS A 184 -4.77 9.29 1.87
CA HIS A 184 -3.94 8.33 1.13
C HIS A 184 -3.67 8.75 -0.32
N PHE A 185 -4.44 9.68 -0.88
CA PHE A 185 -4.42 9.96 -2.31
C PHE A 185 -3.21 10.82 -2.72
N ILE A 186 -2.36 10.29 -3.62
CA ILE A 186 -1.27 11.00 -4.27
C ILE A 186 -1.77 11.44 -5.66
N GLY A 187 -2.27 12.67 -5.78
CA GLY A 187 -2.78 13.21 -7.05
C GLY A 187 -2.72 14.74 -7.12
N GLY A 188 -2.63 15.27 -8.35
CA GLY A 188 -2.09 16.60 -8.71
C GLY A 188 -2.82 17.86 -8.24
N LEU A 189 -3.79 17.76 -7.34
CA LEU A 189 -4.24 18.95 -6.59
C LEU A 189 -3.32 19.07 -5.37
N ASN A 190 -2.29 19.90 -5.50
CA ASN A 190 -1.25 20.22 -4.49
C ASN A 190 -1.77 20.73 -3.12
N TYR A 191 -3.09 20.69 -2.86
CA TYR A 191 -3.75 21.28 -1.70
C TYR A 191 -3.90 20.33 -0.49
N HIS A 192 -3.26 19.16 -0.48
CA HIS A 192 -3.54 18.13 0.54
C HIS A 192 -2.30 17.65 1.32
N ARG A 193 -1.16 18.36 1.25
CA ARG A 193 -0.04 18.04 2.16
C ARG A 193 -0.39 18.28 3.63
N ASP A 194 -1.35 19.17 3.89
CA ASP A 194 -1.77 19.52 5.25
C ASP A 194 -2.93 18.66 5.75
N LEU A 195 -3.46 17.75 4.93
CA LEU A 195 -4.53 16.87 5.39
C LEU A 195 -3.92 15.76 6.23
N THR A 196 -4.16 15.81 7.53
CA THR A 196 -3.70 14.81 8.48
C THR A 196 -4.88 14.09 9.12
N ILE A 197 -4.75 12.78 9.29
CA ILE A 197 -5.65 11.94 10.08
C ILE A 197 -4.78 11.10 10.99
N GLY A 198 -4.64 11.57 12.23
CA GLY A 198 -3.86 10.88 13.25
C GLY A 198 -4.49 9.56 13.65
N HIS A 199 -3.64 8.65 14.13
CA HIS A 199 -4.05 7.38 14.72
C HIS A 199 -3.05 6.98 15.82
N ALA A 200 -3.45 6.05 16.68
CA ALA A 200 -2.53 5.46 17.65
C ALA A 200 -1.58 4.47 16.96
N GLU A 201 -0.32 4.45 17.39
CA GLU A 201 0.68 3.50 16.89
C GLU A 201 0.18 2.05 17.01
N GLY A 202 0.32 1.28 15.93
CA GLY A 202 -0.07 -0.12 15.86
C GLY A 202 -1.58 -0.37 15.77
N SER A 203 -2.43 0.67 15.80
CA SER A 203 -3.88 0.50 15.81
C SER A 203 -4.43 -0.08 14.51
N VAL A 204 -3.86 0.30 13.36
CA VAL A 204 -4.29 -0.15 12.04
C VAL A 204 -3.82 -1.58 11.80
N ARG A 205 -2.58 -1.89 12.16
CA ARG A 205 -2.06 -3.26 12.16
C ARG A 205 -2.91 -4.15 13.06
N GLY A 206 -3.15 -3.75 14.30
CA GLY A 206 -3.94 -4.50 15.26
C GLY A 206 -5.36 -4.78 14.75
N MET A 207 -6.00 -3.79 14.12
CA MET A 207 -7.32 -3.97 13.50
C MET A 207 -7.28 -4.97 12.34
N TYR A 208 -6.25 -4.89 11.48
CA TYR A 208 -6.09 -5.81 10.37
C TYR A 208 -5.84 -7.25 10.83
N GLU A 209 -5.01 -7.45 11.84
CA GLU A 209 -4.59 -8.77 12.32
C GLU A 209 -5.63 -9.44 13.22
N SER A 210 -6.38 -8.68 13.99
CA SER A 210 -7.47 -9.22 14.86
C SER A 210 -8.70 -9.69 14.09
N SER A 211 -8.85 -9.24 12.85
CA SER A 211 -10.00 -9.58 12.00
C SER A 211 -9.75 -10.90 11.27
N LYS A 212 -10.51 -11.94 11.62
CA LYS A 212 -10.47 -13.27 10.99
C LYS A 212 -11.03 -13.24 9.57
#